data_AF-A0A348N4B4-F1
#
_entry.id   AF-A0A348N4B4-F1
#
_cell.length_a   1.000
_cell.length_b   1.000
_cell.length_c   1.000
_cell.angle_alpha   90.00
_cell.angle_beta   90.00
_cell.angle_gamma   90.00
#
_symmetry.space_group_name_H-M   'P 1'
#
loop_
_entity.id
_entity.type
_entity.pdbx_description
1 polymer ?
#
loop_
_entity_poly.entity_id
_entity_poly.type
_entity_poly.pdbx_seq_one_letter_code
_entity_poly.pdbx_strand_id
1 'polypeptide(L)'
;VDADEASVLNCLEEMENDHIICGYHTLINWDKVGVEKVTALIEVRVTPQRGMGFDKVAEHIYHYPEVNALYLISGGFDFMVIIEGKTLREVSEFVSAKLSPLESILSTKTNFILKKYKDHGTVMQAGHKDERELILP
;
A
#
# COMPACT_ATOMS: atom_id res chain seq x y z
N VAL A 1 -7.15 29.10 19.13
CA VAL A 1 -5.76 29.37 19.57
C VAL A 1 -5.00 29.54 18.29
N ASP A 2 -4.82 30.78 17.85
CA ASP A 2 -4.12 31.04 16.60
C ASP A 2 -2.63 31.12 16.96
N ALA A 3 -1.91 30.04 16.70
CA ALA A 3 -0.46 30.00 16.86
C ALA A 3 0.20 30.83 15.75
N ASP A 4 1.31 31.49 16.06
CA ASP A 4 2.10 32.19 15.06
C ASP A 4 2.76 31.20 14.08
N GLU A 5 2.99 31.65 12.84
CA GLU A 5 3.52 30.82 11.75
C GLU A 5 4.87 30.20 12.10
N ALA A 6 5.73 30.93 12.82
CA ALA A 6 7.05 30.43 13.23
C ALA A 6 6.92 29.29 14.25
N SER A 7 6.01 29.39 15.22
CA SER A 7 5.71 28.31 16.17
C SER A 7 5.18 27.06 15.49
N VAL A 8 4.36 27.20 14.43
CA VAL A 8 3.87 26.04 13.65
C VAL A 8 5.01 25.35 12.91
N LEU A 9 5.89 26.10 12.26
CA LEU A 9 7.04 25.55 11.53
C LEU A 9 8.02 24.82 12.46
N ASN A 10 8.36 25.42 13.60
CA ASN A 10 9.24 24.78 14.58
C ASN A 10 8.66 23.46 15.08
N CYS A 11 7.35 23.42 15.36
CA CYS A 11 6.67 22.21 15.79
C CYS A 11 6.67 21.13 14.69
N LEU A 12 6.45 21.50 13.43
CA LEU A 12 6.54 20.56 12.31
C LEU A 12 7.94 19.96 12.18
N GLU A 13 8.99 20.79 12.25
CA GLU A 13 10.37 20.31 12.20
C GLU A 13 10.70 19.36 13.37
N GLU A 14 10.26 19.69 14.59
CA GLU A 14 10.41 18.80 15.75
C GLU A 14 9.70 17.45 15.52
N MET A 15 8.44 17.47 15.04
CA MET A 15 7.67 16.25 14.78
C MET A 15 8.26 15.40 13.64
N GLU A 16 8.87 16.03 12.63
CA GLU A 16 9.58 15.33 11.54
C GLU A 16 10.89 14.71 12.06
N ASN A 17 11.67 15.46 12.86
CA ASN A 17 12.90 14.98 13.48
C ASN A 17 12.64 13.80 14.43
N ASP A 18 11.56 13.86 15.21
CA ASP A 18 11.13 12.81 16.13
C ASP A 18 10.47 11.60 15.44
N HIS A 19 10.37 11.60 14.10
CA HIS A 19 9.69 10.55 13.32
C HIS A 19 8.21 10.35 13.71
N ILE A 20 7.57 11.39 14.23
CA ILE A 20 6.11 11.43 14.42
C ILE A 20 5.44 11.65 13.05
N ILE A 21 6.01 12.52 12.22
CA ILE A 21 5.64 12.67 10.82
C ILE A 21 6.65 11.89 9.98
N CYS A 22 6.26 10.71 9.50
CA CYS A 22 7.13 9.88 8.67
C CYS A 22 7.16 10.30 7.18
N GLY A 23 6.30 11.23 6.77
CA GLY A 23 6.28 11.76 5.41
C GLY A 23 4.91 12.29 4.97
N TYR A 24 4.91 12.93 3.79
CA TYR A 24 3.72 13.49 3.15
C TYR A 24 3.46 12.75 1.84
N HIS A 25 2.24 12.24 1.65
CA HIS A 25 1.87 11.49 0.46
C HIS A 25 0.58 12.02 -0.17
N THR A 26 0.58 12.17 -1.50
CA THR A 26 -0.60 12.58 -2.27
C THR A 26 -1.39 11.36 -2.75
N LEU A 27 -2.70 11.36 -2.50
CA LEU A 27 -3.60 10.34 -3.06
C LEU A 27 -4.02 10.76 -4.47
N ILE A 28 -3.60 9.99 -5.47
CA ILE A 28 -3.87 10.27 -6.88
C ILE A 28 -4.96 9.31 -7.39
N ASN A 29 -5.98 9.88 -8.04
CA ASN A 29 -6.93 9.10 -8.81
C ASN A 29 -6.33 8.82 -10.20
N TRP A 30 -5.61 7.70 -10.32
CA TRP A 30 -4.91 7.31 -11.55
C TRP A 30 -5.84 7.06 -12.74
N ASP A 31 -7.09 6.63 -12.49
CA ASP A 31 -8.11 6.45 -13.53
C ASP A 31 -8.40 7.76 -14.27
N LYS A 32 -8.38 8.91 -13.56
CA LYS A 32 -8.57 10.24 -14.16
C LYS A 32 -7.35 10.74 -14.94
N VAL A 33 -6.18 10.18 -14.68
CA VAL A 33 -4.92 10.57 -15.34
C VAL A 33 -4.65 9.70 -16.58
N GLY A 34 -5.48 8.68 -16.83
CA GLY A 34 -5.30 7.75 -17.95
C GLY A 34 -4.09 6.81 -17.77
N VAL A 35 -3.60 6.66 -16.53
CA VAL A 35 -2.53 5.73 -16.19
C VAL A 35 -3.16 4.50 -15.59
N GLU A 36 -3.15 3.41 -16.34
CA GLU A 36 -3.57 2.11 -15.80
C GLU A 36 -2.51 1.59 -14.84
N LYS A 37 -2.92 1.33 -13.60
CA LYS A 37 -2.12 0.67 -12.59
C LYS A 37 -2.85 -0.55 -12.07
N VAL A 38 -2.09 -1.62 -11.86
CA VAL A 38 -2.54 -2.85 -11.22
C VAL A 38 -2.01 -2.86 -9.80
N THR A 39 -2.90 -2.77 -8.82
CA THR A 39 -2.55 -2.96 -7.41
C THR A 39 -2.80 -4.41 -7.02
N ALA A 40 -1.83 -5.04 -6.35
CA ALA A 40 -1.98 -6.39 -5.82
C ALA A 40 -1.65 -6.44 -4.32
N LEU A 41 -2.41 -7.26 -3.61
CA LEU A 41 -2.16 -7.67 -2.23
C LEU A 41 -1.58 -9.07 -2.26
N ILE A 42 -0.39 -9.23 -1.73
CA ILE A 42 0.31 -10.50 -1.66
C ILE A 42 0.36 -10.93 -0.19
N GLU A 43 -0.38 -11.98 0.13
CA GLU A 43 -0.27 -12.68 1.41
C GLU A 43 0.99 -13.53 1.37
N VAL A 44 1.91 -13.33 2.30
CA VAL A 44 3.19 -14.06 2.37
C VAL A 44 3.28 -14.77 3.70
N ARG A 45 3.48 -16.09 3.64
CA ARG A 45 3.81 -16.90 4.81
C ARG A 45 5.31 -17.13 4.85
N VAL A 46 5.92 -16.96 6.02
CA VAL A 46 7.36 -17.05 6.20
C VAL A 46 7.73 -17.95 7.36
N THR A 47 8.95 -18.48 7.34
CA THR A 47 9.55 -19.09 8.52
C THR A 47 10.43 -18.04 9.20
N PRO A 48 10.15 -17.68 10.48
CA PRO A 48 10.95 -16.67 11.16
C PRO A 48 12.40 -17.14 11.30
N GLN A 49 13.36 -16.22 11.14
CA GLN A 49 14.77 -16.54 11.32
C GLN A 49 15.09 -16.65 12.82
N ARG A 50 15.81 -17.70 13.21
CA ARG A 50 16.24 -17.90 14.60
C ARG A 50 17.03 -16.67 15.08
N GLY A 51 16.57 -16.06 16.17
CA GLY A 51 17.24 -14.92 16.81
C GLY A 51 16.98 -13.55 16.18
N MET A 52 16.37 -13.47 14.99
CA MET A 52 16.02 -12.19 14.32
C MET A 52 14.53 -12.05 13.99
N GLY A 53 13.73 -13.10 14.18
CA GLY A 53 12.28 -13.05 13.99
C GLY A 53 11.88 -12.73 12.55
N PHE A 54 10.92 -11.81 12.42
CA PHE A 54 10.33 -11.37 11.16
C PHE A 54 11.05 -10.16 10.55
N ASP A 55 11.80 -9.41 11.35
CA ASP A 55 12.33 -8.09 10.98
C ASP A 55 13.26 -8.15 9.78
N LYS A 56 14.16 -9.14 9.73
CA LYS A 56 15.09 -9.31 8.62
C LYS A 56 14.41 -9.65 7.29
N VAL A 57 13.29 -10.38 7.36
CA VAL A 57 12.50 -10.70 6.16
C VAL A 57 11.73 -9.45 5.73
N ALA A 58 11.16 -8.70 6.68
CA ALA A 58 10.49 -7.45 6.39
C ALA A 58 11.45 -6.44 5.74
N GLU A 59 12.66 -6.31 6.28
CA GLU A 59 13.73 -5.46 5.76
C GLU A 59 14.07 -5.77 4.31
N HIS A 60 14.21 -7.04 3.96
CA HIS A 60 14.43 -7.40 2.57
C HIS A 60 13.27 -6.97 1.68
N ILE A 61 12.02 -7.19 2.11
CA ILE A 61 10.84 -6.96 1.28
C ILE A 61 10.56 -5.46 1.09
N TYR A 62 10.63 -4.63 2.13
CA TYR A 62 10.24 -3.22 2.00
C TYR A 62 11.25 -2.37 1.23
N HIS A 63 12.48 -2.85 0.99
CA HIS A 63 13.46 -2.17 0.15
C HIS A 63 13.15 -2.28 -1.35
N TYR A 64 12.22 -3.15 -1.76
CA TYR A 64 11.81 -3.23 -3.15
C TYR A 64 10.98 -2.01 -3.56
N PRO A 65 11.33 -1.32 -4.66
CA PRO A 65 10.61 -0.12 -5.10
C PRO A 65 9.17 -0.41 -5.54
N GLU A 66 8.85 -1.65 -5.89
CA GLU A 66 7.48 -2.06 -6.21
C GLU A 66 6.58 -2.17 -4.96
N VAL A 67 7.18 -2.28 -3.76
CA VAL A 67 6.46 -2.44 -2.50
C VAL A 67 6.03 -1.09 -1.98
N ASN A 68 4.71 -0.87 -1.98
CA ASN A 68 4.10 0.37 -1.52
C ASN A 68 3.76 0.33 -0.03
N ALA A 69 3.42 -0.85 0.49
CA ALA A 69 3.20 -1.07 1.91
C ALA A 69 3.51 -2.51 2.30
N LEU A 70 3.97 -2.69 3.54
CA LEU A 70 4.26 -3.99 4.14
C LEU A 70 3.70 -4.00 5.57
N TYR A 71 2.91 -5.01 5.90
CA TYR A 71 2.34 -5.18 7.24
C TYR A 71 2.60 -6.57 7.76
N LEU A 72 3.01 -6.69 9.02
CA LEU A 72 2.97 -7.94 9.78
C LEU A 72 1.54 -8.12 10.33
N ILE A 73 0.92 -9.25 10.02
CA ILE A 73 -0.49 -9.52 10.32
C ILE A 73 -0.60 -10.70 11.27
N SER A 74 -1.45 -10.58 12.30
CA SER A 74 -1.92 -11.72 13.06
C SER A 74 -2.97 -12.47 12.24
N GLY A 75 -2.67 -13.66 11.71
CA GLY A 75 -3.64 -14.40 10.90
C GLY A 75 -3.11 -15.66 10.24
N GLY A 76 -3.75 -16.04 9.12
CA GLY A 76 -3.38 -17.22 8.33
C GLY A 76 -2.10 -17.09 7.52
N PHE A 77 -1.49 -15.91 7.52
CA PHE A 77 -0.22 -15.57 6.88
C PHE A 77 0.47 -14.50 7.73
N ASP A 78 1.76 -14.28 7.49
CA ASP A 78 2.58 -13.42 8.34
C ASP A 78 2.65 -11.99 7.79
N PHE A 79 2.89 -11.83 6.49
CA PHE A 79 2.99 -10.51 5.86
C PHE A 79 1.90 -10.25 4.82
N MET A 80 1.37 -9.03 4.82
CA MET A 80 0.62 -8.46 3.70
C MET A 80 1.50 -7.46 2.98
N VAL A 81 1.84 -7.75 1.73
CA VAL A 81 2.61 -6.86 0.85
C VAL A 81 1.66 -6.23 -0.16
N ILE A 82 1.61 -4.91 -0.22
CA ILE A 82 0.86 -4.18 -1.23
C ILE A 82 1.84 -3.66 -2.26
N ILE A 83 1.65 -4.04 -3.52
CA ILE A 83 2.48 -3.59 -4.63
C ILE A 83 1.64 -2.92 -5.72
N GLU A 84 2.25 -2.00 -6.45
CA GLU A 84 1.68 -1.43 -7.66
C GLU A 84 2.57 -1.76 -8.86
N GLY A 85 1.99 -2.31 -9.92
CA GLY A 85 2.65 -2.55 -11.20
C GLY A 85 1.84 -1.96 -12.36
N LYS A 86 2.41 -1.91 -13.55
CA LYS A 86 1.70 -1.46 -14.76
C LYS A 86 0.83 -2.57 -15.34
N THR A 87 1.23 -3.83 -15.15
CA THR A 87 0.53 -4.99 -15.71
C THR A 87 0.49 -6.16 -14.73
N LEU A 88 -0.47 -7.08 -14.94
CA LEU A 88 -0.51 -8.35 -14.19
C LEU A 88 0.77 -9.17 -14.35
N ARG A 89 1.42 -9.09 -15.51
CA ARG A 89 2.68 -9.80 -15.79
C ARG A 89 3.80 -9.30 -14.89
N GLU A 90 3.96 -7.99 -14.79
CA GLU A 90 4.99 -7.36 -13.95
C GLU A 90 4.82 -7.72 -12.47
N VAL A 91 3.58 -7.72 -11.97
CA VAL A 91 3.26 -8.18 -10.61
C VAL A 91 3.60 -9.67 -10.43
N SER A 92 3.26 -10.51 -11.42
CA SER A 92 3.54 -11.95 -11.36
C SER A 92 5.04 -12.25 -11.44
N GLU A 93 5.79 -11.47 -12.21
CA GLU A 93 7.25 -11.52 -12.28
C GLU A 93 7.87 -11.09 -10.96
N PHE A 94 7.38 -10.03 -10.33
CA PHE A 94 7.82 -9.63 -8.98
C PHE A 94 7.65 -10.77 -7.97
N VAL A 95 6.48 -11.40 -7.94
CA VAL A 95 6.22 -12.52 -7.02
C VAL A 95 7.15 -13.69 -7.31
N SER A 96 7.25 -14.12 -8.58
CA SER A 96 8.02 -15.32 -8.93
C SER A 96 9.54 -15.14 -8.90
N ALA A 97 10.05 -13.95 -9.21
CA ALA A 97 11.48 -13.68 -9.31
C ALA A 97 12.09 -13.03 -8.05
N LYS A 98 11.29 -12.34 -7.22
CA LYS A 98 11.81 -11.61 -6.04
C LYS A 98 11.30 -12.16 -4.72
N LEU A 99 10.01 -12.51 -4.62
CA LEU A 99 9.46 -13.05 -3.37
C LEU A 99 9.66 -14.57 -3.26
N SER A 100 9.10 -15.35 -4.17
CA SER A 100 9.15 -16.82 -4.11
C SER A 100 10.55 -17.43 -3.97
N PRO A 101 11.64 -16.84 -4.52
CA PRO A 101 12.98 -17.40 -4.35
C PRO A 101 13.60 -17.18 -2.96
N LEU A 102 13.01 -16.34 -2.10
CA LEU A 102 13.53 -16.14 -0.76
C LEU A 102 13.30 -17.41 0.07
N GLU A 103 14.38 -18.01 0.58
CA GLU A 103 14.32 -19.23 1.39
C GLU A 103 13.40 -19.10 2.63
N SER A 104 13.24 -17.88 3.13
CA SER A 104 12.37 -17.62 4.29
C SER A 104 10.88 -17.65 3.92
N ILE A 105 10.49 -17.61 2.65
CA ILE A 105 9.10 -17.61 2.18
C ILE A 105 8.63 -19.05 1.93
N LEU A 106 7.53 -19.42 2.61
CA LEU A 106 6.91 -20.74 2.48
C LEU A 106 5.84 -20.76 1.38
N SER A 107 5.05 -19.70 1.28
CA SER A 107 3.98 -19.60 0.29
C SER A 107 3.56 -18.16 0.09
N THR A 108 3.14 -17.85 -1.13
CA THR A 108 2.56 -16.56 -1.50
C THR A 108 1.17 -16.75 -2.09
N LYS A 109 0.24 -15.85 -1.79
CA LYS A 109 -1.07 -15.78 -2.45
C LYS A 109 -1.36 -14.36 -2.88
N THR A 110 -1.61 -14.17 -4.17
CA THR A 110 -1.80 -12.85 -4.77
C THR A 110 -3.28 -12.59 -5.03
N ASN A 111 -3.79 -11.48 -4.50
CA ASN A 111 -5.14 -10.97 -4.74
C ASN A 111 -5.04 -9.62 -5.46
N PHE A 112 -5.68 -9.47 -6.61
CA PHE A 112 -5.67 -8.21 -7.36
C PHE A 112 -6.82 -7.29 -6.92
N ILE A 113 -6.54 -6.01 -6.74
CA ILE A 113 -7.58 -5.01 -6.51
C ILE A 113 -8.25 -4.71 -7.84
N LEU A 114 -9.54 -5.05 -7.95
CA LEU A 114 -10.34 -4.75 -9.14
C LEU A 114 -10.92 -3.32 -9.10
N LYS A 115 -11.23 -2.81 -7.90
CA LYS A 115 -11.81 -1.48 -7.71
C LYS A 115 -11.50 -0.96 -6.31
N LYS A 116 -11.00 0.28 -6.21
CA LYS A 116 -10.83 1.01 -4.95
C LYS A 116 -12.07 1.90 -4.71
N TYR A 117 -12.82 1.63 -3.63
CA TYR A 117 -13.96 2.47 -3.24
C TYR A 117 -13.52 3.67 -2.38
N LYS A 118 -12.63 3.40 -1.43
CA LYS A 118 -12.10 4.35 -0.46
C LYS A 118 -10.65 3.96 -0.17
N ASP A 119 -9.77 4.95 -0.06
CA ASP A 119 -8.35 4.74 0.26
C ASP A 119 -7.87 5.85 1.20
N HIS A 120 -7.07 5.49 2.22
CA HIS A 120 -6.56 6.44 3.23
C HIS A 120 -7.60 7.44 3.77
N GLY A 121 -8.82 6.96 4.08
CA GLY A 121 -9.90 7.81 4.60
C GLY A 121 -10.68 8.62 3.54
N THR A 122 -10.23 8.62 2.28
CA THR A 122 -10.79 9.43 1.18
C THR A 122 -11.55 8.58 0.17
N VAL A 123 -12.74 9.02 -0.25
CA VAL A 123 -13.55 8.30 -1.26
C VAL A 123 -12.98 8.57 -2.65
N MET A 124 -12.68 7.51 -3.41
CA MET A 124 -11.98 7.61 -4.70
C MET A 124 -12.92 7.95 -5.87
N GLN A 125 -14.22 7.62 -5.77
CA GLN A 125 -15.25 7.98 -6.76
C GLN A 125 -16.18 9.07 -6.24
N ALA A 126 -16.40 10.11 -7.04
CA ALA A 126 -17.59 10.95 -6.87
C ALA A 126 -18.82 10.08 -7.20
N GLY A 127 -19.84 10.10 -6.35
CA GLY A 127 -21.06 9.31 -6.57
C GLY A 127 -21.62 9.58 -7.96
N HIS A 128 -21.86 8.50 -8.72
CA HIS A 128 -22.61 8.59 -9.97
C HIS A 128 -24.04 9.03 -9.60
N LYS A 129 -24.42 10.27 -9.96
CA LYS A 129 -25.83 10.64 -9.97
C LYS A 129 -26.47 9.84 -11.10
N ASP A 130 -27.26 8.84 -10.76
CA ASP A 130 -28.08 8.15 -11.74
C ASP A 130 -29.12 9.15 -12.25
N GLU A 131 -28.93 9.67 -13.45
CA GLU A 131 -29.88 10.60 -14.10
C GLU A 131 -31.09 9.85 -14.70
N ARG A 132 -31.21 8.54 -14.45
CA ARG A 132 -32.34 7.71 -14.89
C ARG A 132 -33.44 7.64 -13.84
N GLU A 133 -33.98 8.79 -13.43
CA GLU A 133 -35.30 8.83 -12.81
C GLU A 133 -36.14 9.97 -13.38
N LEU A 134 -37.42 9.65 -13.62
CA LEU A 134 -38.55 10.48 -14.07
C LEU A 134 -38.73 10.67 -15.58
N ILE A 135 -39.01 9.56 -16.30
CA ILE A 135 -40.04 9.63 -17.34
C ILE A 135 -41.36 9.35 -16.63
N LEU A 136 -42.06 10.41 -16.20
CA LEU A 136 -43.45 10.30 -15.76
C LEU A 136 -44.36 10.27 -17.00
N PRO A 137 -45.34 9.35 -17.07
CA PRO A 137 -46.33 9.30 -18.15
C PRO A 137 -47.30 10.49 -18.11
#